data_AF-A0A958MEF1-F1
#
_entry.id   AF-A0A958MEF1-F1
#
_cell.length_a   1.000
_cell.length_b   1.000
_cell.length_c   1.000
_cell.angle_alpha   90.00
_cell.angle_beta   90.00
_cell.angle_gamma   90.00
#
_symmetry.space_group_name_H-M   'P 1'
#
loop_
_entity.id
_entity.type
_entity.pdbx_description
1 polymer ?
#
loop_
_entity_poly.entity_id
_entity_poly.type
_entity_poly.pdbx_seq_one_letter_code
_entity_poly.pdbx_strand_id
1 'polypeptide(L)'
;MGKPITTAFLLTAGVGSRLRPFTDSLPKPSLPFLNLPMVDYGFYLAYQAGFQNFLFNYHHLPKRLLKDIGSLFPFCEQHELLDETAELLGSGGAIANAKGFLKNEDAFLIANGDELLIPSDAQALLHLREQFTADAALCTLLTCDLPASRKGQGALWVDDSGKVLDIGVGDETTPGTAVHYTGYKIFSRRILDFLPEGESHIFYPILKEAIAHGEKVTTYHISDCQWFESGNWKELIEATRVCLLQYQETPYLKAIHRFYQLNPMEVIQVGTNALMKPKGMDLPHDLKWSGAVVIDEDVSIGPKVELKNVICEKGAQLKGGELYKDQFIFANP
;
A
#
# COMPACT_ATOMS: atom_id res chain seq x y z
N MET A 1 -32.38 -1.21 3.72
CA MET A 1 -30.92 -1.06 3.83
C MET A 1 -30.31 -1.86 2.69
N GLY A 2 -29.40 -1.25 1.91
CA GLY A 2 -28.71 -1.97 0.83
C GLY A 2 -27.81 -3.07 1.37
N LYS A 3 -27.39 -4.01 0.51
CA LYS A 3 -26.41 -5.04 0.87
C LYS A 3 -25.12 -4.34 1.35
N PRO A 4 -24.51 -4.76 2.47
CA PRO A 4 -23.25 -4.18 2.91
C PRO A 4 -22.15 -4.40 1.86
N ILE A 5 -21.29 -3.39 1.65
CA ILE A 5 -20.10 -3.52 0.81
C ILE A 5 -19.05 -4.30 1.60
N THR A 6 -18.82 -5.56 1.21
CA THR A 6 -17.91 -6.49 1.90
C THR A 6 -16.76 -7.00 1.02
N THR A 7 -16.78 -6.70 -0.28
CA THR A 7 -15.76 -7.14 -1.25
C THR A 7 -14.69 -6.08 -1.45
N ALA A 8 -13.43 -6.49 -1.35
CA ALA A 8 -12.25 -5.69 -1.64
C ALA A 8 -11.36 -6.39 -2.67
N PHE A 9 -10.81 -5.63 -3.61
CA PHE A 9 -9.80 -6.10 -4.54
C PHE A 9 -8.50 -5.33 -4.28
N LEU A 10 -7.48 -6.06 -3.80
CA LEU A 10 -6.14 -5.55 -3.63
C LEU A 10 -5.34 -5.76 -4.92
N LEU A 11 -4.96 -4.67 -5.56
CA LEU A 11 -4.14 -4.70 -6.77
C LEU A 11 -2.68 -4.98 -6.38
N THR A 12 -2.20 -6.19 -6.65
CA THR A 12 -0.90 -6.70 -6.21
C THR A 12 0.04 -7.08 -7.37
N ALA A 13 -0.35 -6.82 -8.62
CA ALA A 13 0.48 -7.14 -9.80
C ALA A 13 1.63 -6.15 -10.09
N GLY A 14 1.84 -5.13 -9.25
CA GLY A 14 2.81 -4.05 -9.49
C GLY A 14 4.27 -4.53 -9.55
N VAL A 15 4.98 -4.21 -10.65
CA VAL A 15 6.39 -4.59 -10.87
C VAL A 15 7.35 -3.83 -9.96
N GLY A 16 7.07 -2.56 -9.66
CA GLY A 16 7.95 -1.71 -8.84
C GLY A 16 9.33 -1.47 -9.47
N SER A 17 9.39 -1.16 -10.77
CA SER A 17 10.66 -1.00 -11.52
C SER A 17 11.62 0.05 -10.92
N ARG A 18 11.10 1.09 -10.27
CA ARG A 18 11.86 2.15 -9.59
C ARG A 18 12.51 1.70 -8.27
N LEU A 19 12.17 0.52 -7.78
CA LEU A 19 12.76 -0.12 -6.59
C LEU A 19 13.79 -1.20 -6.94
N ARG A 20 14.17 -1.32 -8.22
CA ARG A 20 15.30 -2.18 -8.60
C ARG A 20 16.60 -1.71 -7.92
N PRO A 21 17.49 -2.64 -7.53
CA PRO A 21 17.47 -4.08 -7.84
C PRO A 21 16.59 -4.94 -6.91
N PHE A 22 16.01 -4.37 -5.85
CA PHE A 22 15.25 -5.15 -4.84
C PHE A 22 14.07 -5.88 -5.46
N THR A 23 13.38 -5.21 -6.39
CA THR A 23 12.24 -5.81 -7.07
C THR A 23 12.59 -6.90 -8.06
N ASP A 24 13.87 -7.17 -8.34
CA ASP A 24 14.27 -8.32 -9.14
C ASP A 24 14.20 -9.63 -8.34
N SER A 25 14.25 -9.56 -7.00
CA SER A 25 14.15 -10.72 -6.09
C SER A 25 12.83 -10.79 -5.32
N LEU A 26 12.14 -9.65 -5.17
CA LEU A 26 10.92 -9.56 -4.38
C LEU A 26 9.86 -8.67 -5.06
N PRO A 27 8.61 -9.13 -5.27
CA PRO A 27 7.60 -8.26 -5.85
C PRO A 27 7.30 -7.07 -4.92
N LYS A 28 6.96 -5.90 -5.47
CA LYS A 28 6.80 -4.67 -4.67
C LYS A 28 5.85 -4.84 -3.47
N PRO A 29 4.66 -5.45 -3.60
CA PRO A 29 3.77 -5.66 -2.46
C PRO A 29 4.35 -6.54 -1.34
N SER A 30 5.34 -7.38 -1.67
CA SER A 30 6.06 -8.22 -0.72
C SER A 30 7.25 -7.52 -0.04
N LEU A 31 7.65 -6.32 -0.49
CA LEU A 31 8.76 -5.59 0.14
C LEU A 31 8.44 -5.33 1.63
N PRO A 32 9.40 -5.58 2.54
CA PRO A 32 9.14 -5.43 3.95
C PRO A 32 9.12 -3.94 4.32
N PHE A 33 8.09 -3.56 5.06
CA PHE A 33 7.98 -2.31 5.78
C PHE A 33 7.74 -2.67 7.24
N LEU A 34 8.68 -2.30 8.14
CA LEU A 34 8.64 -2.65 9.57
C LEU A 34 8.39 -4.15 9.84
N ASN A 35 9.06 -5.03 9.08
CA ASN A 35 8.97 -6.50 9.15
C ASN A 35 7.64 -7.12 8.69
N LEU A 36 6.77 -6.36 8.03
CA LEU A 36 5.60 -6.88 7.34
C LEU A 36 5.67 -6.59 5.84
N PRO A 37 5.22 -7.50 4.97
CA PRO A 37 4.93 -7.18 3.57
C PRO A 37 4.06 -5.92 3.45
N MET A 38 4.33 -5.05 2.47
CA MET A 38 3.51 -3.86 2.26
C MET A 38 2.02 -4.17 2.01
N VAL A 39 1.72 -5.30 1.36
CA VAL A 39 0.34 -5.75 1.11
C VAL A 39 -0.46 -5.97 2.39
N ASP A 40 0.21 -6.33 3.48
CA ASP A 40 -0.42 -6.62 4.76
C ASP A 40 -1.06 -5.37 5.38
N TYR A 41 -0.53 -4.18 5.08
CA TYR A 41 -1.06 -2.91 5.57
C TYR A 41 -2.40 -2.57 4.94
N GLY A 42 -2.50 -2.67 3.61
CA GLY A 42 -3.75 -2.45 2.88
C GLY A 42 -4.79 -3.52 3.20
N PHE A 43 -4.35 -4.78 3.33
CA PHE A 43 -5.22 -5.87 3.76
C PHE A 43 -5.77 -5.64 5.16
N TYR A 44 -4.89 -5.36 6.13
CA TYR A 44 -5.28 -5.16 7.52
C TYR A 44 -6.25 -3.98 7.66
N LEU A 45 -6.02 -2.89 6.95
CA LEU A 45 -6.92 -1.73 6.94
C LEU A 45 -8.32 -2.10 6.41
N ALA A 46 -8.40 -2.80 5.27
CA ALA A 46 -9.66 -3.27 4.71
C ALA A 46 -10.35 -4.29 5.64
N TYR A 47 -9.62 -5.25 6.17
CA TYR A 47 -10.13 -6.24 7.11
C TYR A 47 -10.74 -5.58 8.36
N GLN A 48 -10.04 -4.62 8.96
CA GLN A 48 -10.55 -3.87 10.12
C GLN A 48 -11.80 -3.03 9.79
N ALA A 49 -11.97 -2.61 8.54
CA ALA A 49 -13.18 -1.91 8.06
C ALA A 49 -14.34 -2.85 7.73
N GLY A 50 -14.17 -4.17 7.93
CA GLY A 50 -15.21 -5.18 7.75
C GLY A 50 -15.34 -5.69 6.32
N PHE A 51 -14.32 -5.52 5.47
CA PHE A 51 -14.23 -6.25 4.21
C PHE A 51 -13.83 -7.70 4.50
N GLN A 52 -14.49 -8.65 3.83
CA GLN A 52 -14.40 -10.09 4.13
C GLN A 52 -14.12 -10.94 2.89
N ASN A 53 -14.49 -10.45 1.70
CA ASN A 53 -14.24 -11.12 0.43
C ASN A 53 -13.09 -10.40 -0.29
N PHE A 54 -12.02 -11.11 -0.61
CA PHE A 54 -10.79 -10.49 -1.11
C PHE A 54 -10.35 -11.04 -2.46
N LEU A 55 -10.18 -10.15 -3.43
CA LEU A 55 -9.56 -10.48 -4.70
C LEU A 55 -8.11 -9.98 -4.68
N PHE A 56 -7.23 -10.72 -5.34
CA PHE A 56 -5.83 -10.34 -5.57
C PHE A 56 -5.44 -10.69 -6.99
N ASN A 57 -4.62 -9.86 -7.64
CA ASN A 57 -4.04 -10.15 -8.95
C ASN A 57 -2.51 -10.29 -8.86
N TYR A 58 -1.91 -11.13 -9.69
CA TYR A 58 -0.47 -11.37 -9.64
C TYR A 58 0.14 -11.45 -11.04
N HIS A 59 1.34 -10.91 -11.17
CA HIS A 59 2.10 -10.89 -12.43
C HIS A 59 3.59 -11.16 -12.17
N HIS A 60 4.26 -10.22 -11.50
CA HIS A 60 5.71 -10.27 -11.27
C HIS A 60 6.06 -11.16 -10.07
N LEU A 61 7.02 -12.08 -10.24
CA LEU A 61 7.50 -13.02 -9.21
C LEU A 61 6.35 -13.74 -8.44
N PRO A 62 5.42 -14.40 -9.16
CA PRO A 62 4.15 -14.84 -8.59
C PRO A 62 4.31 -15.86 -7.46
N LYS A 63 5.31 -16.75 -7.54
CA LYS A 63 5.58 -17.72 -6.47
C LYS A 63 5.84 -17.06 -5.12
N ARG A 64 6.56 -15.94 -5.12
CA ARG A 64 6.87 -15.21 -3.89
C ARG A 64 5.65 -14.45 -3.39
N LEU A 65 4.99 -13.70 -4.27
CA LEU A 65 3.79 -12.94 -3.92
C LEU A 65 2.68 -13.84 -3.38
N LEU A 66 2.41 -14.98 -4.03
CA LEU A 66 1.37 -15.93 -3.62
C LEU A 66 1.67 -16.58 -2.27
N LYS A 67 2.94 -16.74 -1.89
CA LYS A 67 3.32 -17.19 -0.55
C LYS A 67 2.89 -16.18 0.50
N ASP A 68 3.18 -14.90 0.27
CA ASP A 68 2.87 -13.82 1.22
C ASP A 68 1.36 -13.54 1.28
N ILE A 69 0.68 -13.47 0.14
CA ILE A 69 -0.79 -13.34 0.09
C ILE A 69 -1.48 -14.57 0.70
N GLY A 70 -0.87 -15.76 0.58
CA GLY A 70 -1.41 -17.00 1.14
C GLY A 70 -1.58 -16.95 2.67
N SER A 71 -0.77 -16.18 3.40
CA SER A 71 -0.97 -15.99 4.84
C SER A 71 -2.19 -15.13 5.19
N LEU A 72 -2.80 -14.45 4.21
CA LEU A 72 -3.99 -13.63 4.40
C LEU A 72 -5.29 -14.44 4.32
N PHE A 73 -5.30 -15.55 3.58
CA PHE A 73 -6.51 -16.35 3.32
C PHE A 73 -7.27 -16.83 4.56
N PRO A 74 -6.61 -17.20 5.68
CA PRO A 74 -7.33 -17.58 6.91
C PRO A 74 -8.23 -16.47 7.49
N PHE A 75 -8.01 -15.21 7.10
CA PHE A 75 -8.81 -14.06 7.53
C PHE A 75 -9.94 -13.71 6.54
N CYS A 76 -9.96 -14.34 5.36
CA CYS A 76 -10.95 -14.10 4.31
C CYS A 76 -12.13 -15.08 4.43
N GLU A 77 -13.37 -14.60 4.27
CA GLU A 77 -14.52 -15.49 4.08
C GLU A 77 -14.49 -16.12 2.68
N GLN A 78 -14.11 -15.33 1.68
CA GLN A 78 -13.88 -15.76 0.31
C GLN A 78 -12.65 -15.07 -0.24
N HIS A 79 -11.91 -15.75 -1.11
CA HIS A 79 -10.80 -15.15 -1.83
C HIS A 79 -10.73 -15.64 -3.28
N GLU A 80 -10.26 -14.78 -4.18
CA GLU A 80 -10.04 -15.09 -5.59
C GLU A 80 -8.64 -14.60 -6.00
N LEU A 81 -7.97 -15.40 -6.83
CA LEU A 81 -6.64 -15.08 -7.36
C LEU A 81 -6.72 -14.93 -8.88
N LEU A 82 -6.37 -13.76 -9.38
CA LEU A 82 -6.42 -13.40 -10.80
C LEU A 82 -5.02 -13.43 -11.39
N ASP A 83 -4.80 -14.37 -12.32
CA ASP A 83 -3.54 -14.56 -13.02
C ASP A 83 -3.35 -13.50 -14.12
N GLU A 84 -2.26 -12.74 -14.03
CA GLU A 84 -1.79 -11.81 -15.06
C GLU A 84 -0.38 -12.17 -15.54
N THR A 85 0.13 -13.37 -15.27
CA THR A 85 1.52 -13.76 -15.62
C THR A 85 1.82 -13.74 -17.11
N ALA A 86 0.80 -13.92 -17.96
CA ALA A 86 0.94 -13.79 -19.41
C ALA A 86 1.10 -12.34 -19.88
N GLU A 87 0.41 -11.40 -19.22
CA GLU A 87 0.37 -9.98 -19.59
C GLU A 87 -0.07 -9.14 -18.39
N LEU A 88 0.68 -8.07 -18.09
CA LEU A 88 0.30 -7.12 -17.04
C LEU A 88 -0.84 -6.23 -17.55
N LEU A 89 -2.02 -6.30 -16.91
CA LEU A 89 -3.24 -5.67 -17.45
C LEU A 89 -3.45 -4.22 -16.98
N GLY A 90 -2.60 -3.72 -16.08
CA GLY A 90 -2.81 -2.42 -15.44
C GLY A 90 -4.06 -2.41 -14.54
N SER A 91 -4.31 -1.28 -13.89
CA SER A 91 -5.38 -1.19 -12.87
C SER A 91 -6.79 -1.29 -13.43
N GLY A 92 -7.04 -0.80 -14.65
CA GLY A 92 -8.34 -0.93 -15.31
C GLY A 92 -8.56 -2.34 -15.85
N GLY A 93 -7.54 -2.92 -16.50
CA GLY A 93 -7.60 -4.27 -17.05
C GLY A 93 -7.72 -5.33 -15.97
N ALA A 94 -7.07 -5.15 -14.81
CA ALA A 94 -7.25 -6.01 -13.64
C ALA A 94 -8.71 -6.06 -13.18
N ILE A 95 -9.39 -4.91 -13.09
CA ILE A 95 -10.82 -4.85 -12.70
C ILE A 95 -11.69 -5.49 -13.80
N ALA A 96 -11.33 -5.33 -15.08
CA ALA A 96 -12.01 -5.98 -16.19
C ALA A 96 -11.87 -7.52 -16.10
N ASN A 97 -10.68 -8.03 -15.77
CA ASN A 97 -10.40 -9.45 -15.55
C ASN A 97 -11.23 -10.01 -14.39
N ALA A 98 -11.45 -9.20 -13.34
CA ALA A 98 -12.27 -9.53 -12.18
C ALA A 98 -13.80 -9.46 -12.44
N LYS A 99 -14.25 -9.03 -13.64
CA LYS A 99 -15.68 -8.76 -13.94
C LYS A 99 -16.60 -9.93 -13.64
N GLY A 100 -16.13 -11.18 -13.83
CA GLY A 100 -16.87 -12.40 -13.52
C GLY A 100 -17.31 -12.49 -12.05
N PHE A 101 -16.47 -12.03 -11.14
CA PHE A 101 -16.74 -11.97 -9.70
C PHE A 101 -17.52 -10.69 -9.35
N LEU A 102 -16.99 -9.54 -9.77
CA LEU A 102 -17.47 -8.22 -9.36
C LEU A 102 -18.88 -7.87 -9.85
N LYS A 103 -19.36 -8.50 -10.93
CA LYS A 103 -20.73 -8.31 -11.44
C LYS A 103 -21.83 -8.74 -10.46
N ASN A 104 -21.49 -9.56 -9.45
CA ASN A 104 -22.43 -10.04 -8.44
C ASN A 104 -22.47 -9.13 -7.19
N GLU A 105 -21.65 -8.08 -7.18
CA GLU A 105 -21.65 -7.06 -6.12
C GLU A 105 -22.33 -5.79 -6.58
N ASP A 106 -22.90 -5.01 -5.65
CA ASP A 106 -23.42 -3.68 -5.97
C ASP A 106 -22.30 -2.62 -5.98
N ALA A 107 -21.30 -2.84 -5.12
CA ALA A 107 -20.11 -2.02 -5.01
C ALA A 107 -18.96 -2.82 -4.38
N PHE A 108 -17.73 -2.34 -4.55
CA PHE A 108 -16.53 -2.99 -4.05
C PHE A 108 -15.41 -1.98 -3.80
N LEU A 109 -14.55 -2.26 -2.83
CA LEU A 109 -13.32 -1.50 -2.58
C LEU A 109 -12.23 -1.94 -3.58
N ILE A 110 -11.51 -0.98 -4.14
CA ILE A 110 -10.22 -1.18 -4.78
C ILE A 110 -9.15 -0.54 -3.90
N ALA A 111 -8.14 -1.33 -3.55
CA ALA A 111 -6.95 -0.87 -2.84
C ALA A 111 -5.71 -1.21 -3.65
N ASN A 112 -4.76 -0.29 -3.79
CA ASN A 112 -3.43 -0.65 -4.26
C ASN A 112 -2.71 -1.42 -3.13
N GLY A 113 -2.16 -2.60 -3.43
CA GLY A 113 -1.55 -3.50 -2.45
C GLY A 113 -0.16 -3.07 -1.96
N ASP A 114 0.28 -1.86 -2.28
CA ASP A 114 1.62 -1.34 -1.99
C ASP A 114 1.58 0.10 -1.47
N GLU A 115 0.44 0.51 -0.90
CA GLU A 115 0.25 1.85 -0.33
C GLU A 115 0.36 1.83 1.18
N LEU A 116 1.03 2.86 1.71
CA LEU A 116 1.28 3.02 3.14
C LEU A 116 0.55 4.27 3.63
N LEU A 117 -0.54 4.06 4.37
CA LEU A 117 -1.33 5.10 5.00
C LEU A 117 -1.27 4.91 6.53
N ILE A 118 -0.54 5.76 7.23
CA ILE A 118 -0.16 5.56 8.65
C ILE A 118 -0.25 6.87 9.44
N PRO A 119 -0.83 6.87 10.66
CA PRO A 119 -1.78 5.87 11.12
C PRO A 119 -2.99 5.90 10.19
N SER A 120 -3.56 4.75 9.86
CA SER A 120 -4.91 4.70 9.28
C SER A 120 -5.73 3.81 10.17
N ASP A 121 -6.75 4.34 10.82
CA ASP A 121 -7.75 3.48 11.43
C ASP A 121 -8.79 3.09 10.37
N ALA A 122 -9.55 2.05 10.67
CA ALA A 122 -10.62 1.60 9.79
C ALA A 122 -11.67 2.69 9.51
N GLN A 123 -11.74 3.76 10.32
CA GLN A 123 -12.73 4.83 10.15
C GLN A 123 -12.56 5.53 8.80
N ALA A 124 -11.33 5.66 8.29
CA ALA A 124 -11.10 6.23 6.97
C ALA A 124 -11.88 5.47 5.86
N LEU A 125 -11.87 4.13 5.90
CA LEU A 125 -12.61 3.31 4.93
C LEU A 125 -14.11 3.20 5.26
N LEU A 126 -14.48 3.26 6.54
CA LEU A 126 -15.90 3.28 6.95
C LEU A 126 -16.58 4.56 6.46
N HIS A 127 -15.98 5.73 6.70
CA HIS A 127 -16.49 7.00 6.22
C HIS A 127 -16.46 7.11 4.69
N LEU A 128 -15.41 6.57 4.04
CA LEU A 128 -15.37 6.45 2.58
C LEU A 128 -16.62 5.71 2.04
N ARG A 129 -16.99 4.60 2.68
CA ARG A 129 -18.18 3.79 2.33
C ARG A 129 -19.48 4.54 2.60
N GLU A 130 -19.57 5.25 3.71
CA GLU A 130 -20.74 6.08 4.03
C GLU A 130 -20.93 7.20 3.01
N GLN A 131 -19.86 7.93 2.68
CA GLN A 131 -19.87 8.99 1.67
C GLN A 131 -20.26 8.46 0.30
N PHE A 132 -19.65 7.35 -0.13
CA PHE A 132 -19.99 6.68 -1.38
C PHE A 132 -21.49 6.36 -1.50
N THR A 133 -22.06 5.82 -0.41
CA THR A 133 -23.47 5.44 -0.36
C THR A 133 -24.38 6.67 -0.37
N ALA A 134 -24.05 7.69 0.43
CA ALA A 134 -24.82 8.93 0.52
C ALA A 134 -24.83 9.69 -0.81
N ASP A 135 -23.71 9.67 -1.53
CA ASP A 135 -23.57 10.37 -2.80
C ASP A 135 -24.24 9.65 -3.98
N ALA A 136 -24.57 8.36 -3.83
CA ALA A 136 -24.90 7.46 -4.93
C ALA A 136 -23.88 7.56 -6.09
N ALA A 137 -22.59 7.68 -5.74
CA ALA A 137 -21.53 7.92 -6.69
C ALA A 137 -21.24 6.68 -7.57
N LEU A 138 -20.67 6.90 -8.75
CA LEU A 138 -19.98 5.84 -9.50
C LEU A 138 -18.72 5.40 -8.74
N CYS A 139 -18.00 6.37 -8.19
CA CYS A 139 -16.75 6.16 -7.50
C CYS A 139 -16.58 7.21 -6.40
N THR A 140 -16.13 6.78 -5.22
CA THR A 140 -15.61 7.70 -4.20
C THR A 140 -14.17 7.31 -3.87
N LEU A 141 -13.26 8.27 -3.96
CA LEU A 141 -11.83 8.07 -3.72
C LEU A 141 -11.42 8.63 -2.36
N LEU A 142 -10.62 7.89 -1.61
CA LEU A 142 -9.96 8.40 -0.41
C LEU A 142 -8.81 9.33 -0.84
N THR A 143 -8.78 10.55 -0.30
CA THR A 143 -7.79 11.56 -0.69
C THR A 143 -7.13 12.20 0.51
N CYS A 144 -5.95 12.77 0.30
CA CYS A 144 -5.25 13.61 1.27
C CYS A 144 -4.70 14.86 0.59
N ASP A 145 -4.07 15.74 1.37
CA ASP A 145 -3.35 16.89 0.84
C ASP A 145 -2.28 16.45 -0.16
N LEU A 146 -2.10 17.24 -1.23
CA LEU A 146 -1.10 16.94 -2.26
C LEU A 146 0.32 17.02 -1.68
N PRO A 147 1.04 15.89 -1.56
CA PRO A 147 2.37 15.90 -0.96
C PRO A 147 3.35 16.68 -1.83
N ALA A 148 4.35 17.32 -1.20
CA ALA A 148 5.39 18.05 -1.92
C ALA A 148 6.12 17.16 -2.94
N SER A 149 6.33 15.87 -2.62
CA SER A 149 6.95 14.88 -3.50
C SER A 149 6.15 14.57 -4.78
N ARG A 150 4.85 14.94 -4.82
CA ARG A 150 3.94 14.67 -5.94
C ARG A 150 3.55 15.91 -6.73
N LYS A 151 4.02 17.10 -6.33
CA LYS A 151 3.77 18.35 -7.09
C LYS A 151 4.28 18.18 -8.54
N GLY A 152 3.40 18.48 -9.50
CA GLY A 152 3.69 18.34 -10.93
C GLY A 152 3.54 16.93 -11.52
N GLN A 153 3.16 15.91 -10.72
CA GLN A 153 3.00 14.52 -11.18
C GLN A 153 1.53 14.10 -11.39
N GLY A 154 0.61 15.06 -11.29
CA GLY A 154 -0.83 14.86 -11.42
C GLY A 154 -1.56 14.74 -10.09
N ALA A 155 -2.80 15.19 -10.06
CA ALA A 155 -3.68 15.21 -8.91
C ALA A 155 -5.13 14.91 -9.32
N LEU A 156 -6.01 14.76 -8.33
CA LEU A 156 -7.45 14.93 -8.54
C LEU A 156 -7.76 16.41 -8.31
N TRP A 157 -8.52 17.00 -9.22
CA TRP A 157 -9.00 18.38 -9.10
C TRP A 157 -10.45 18.34 -8.65
N VAL A 158 -10.72 18.89 -7.46
CA VAL A 158 -12.03 18.77 -6.81
C VAL A 158 -12.66 20.13 -6.52
N ASP A 159 -13.99 20.20 -6.55
CA ASP A 159 -14.73 21.36 -6.02
C ASP A 159 -14.88 21.31 -4.49
N ASP A 160 -15.49 22.35 -3.92
CA ASP A 160 -15.70 22.50 -2.48
C ASP A 160 -16.60 21.40 -1.87
N SER A 161 -17.36 20.67 -2.69
CA SER A 161 -18.18 19.53 -2.26
C SER A 161 -17.42 18.20 -2.32
N GLY A 162 -16.18 18.19 -2.81
CA GLY A 162 -15.38 17.00 -3.03
C GLY A 162 -15.75 16.25 -4.31
N LYS A 163 -16.50 16.87 -5.24
CA LYS A 163 -16.74 16.29 -6.56
C LYS A 163 -15.49 16.43 -7.41
N VAL A 164 -15.09 15.35 -8.09
CA VAL A 164 -13.96 15.36 -9.02
C VAL A 164 -14.36 16.07 -10.32
N LEU A 165 -13.62 17.13 -10.64
CA LEU A 165 -13.77 17.94 -11.85
C LEU A 165 -12.84 17.45 -12.97
N ASP A 166 -11.59 17.13 -12.64
CA ASP A 166 -10.60 16.60 -13.59
C ASP A 166 -9.53 15.76 -12.88
N ILE A 167 -8.73 15.04 -13.65
CA ILE A 167 -7.66 14.15 -13.20
C ILE A 167 -6.39 14.40 -14.03
N GLY A 168 -5.25 14.62 -13.38
CA GLY A 168 -3.96 14.73 -14.06
C GLY A 168 -3.18 15.97 -13.66
N VAL A 169 -2.17 16.29 -14.47
CA VAL A 169 -1.33 17.48 -14.26
C VAL A 169 -2.16 18.69 -14.66
N GLY A 170 -2.40 19.59 -13.71
CA GLY A 170 -3.05 20.86 -14.00
C GLY A 170 -2.06 22.01 -14.11
N ASP A 171 -2.60 23.14 -14.51
CA ASP A 171 -1.97 24.44 -14.68
C ASP A 171 -2.74 25.52 -13.90
N GLU A 172 -2.37 26.78 -14.10
CA GLU A 172 -3.01 27.94 -13.44
C GLU A 172 -4.50 28.10 -13.79
N THR A 173 -4.98 27.45 -14.86
CA THR A 173 -6.37 27.52 -15.32
C THR A 173 -7.20 26.33 -14.89
N THR A 174 -6.59 25.31 -14.28
CA THR A 174 -7.29 24.10 -13.88
C THR A 174 -8.19 24.38 -12.68
N PRO A 175 -9.51 24.12 -12.79
CA PRO A 175 -10.47 24.49 -11.76
C PRO A 175 -10.35 23.58 -10.52
N GLY A 176 -10.69 24.14 -9.36
CA GLY A 176 -10.78 23.40 -8.11
C GLY A 176 -9.46 23.28 -7.35
N THR A 177 -9.47 22.47 -6.31
CA THR A 177 -8.32 22.22 -5.44
C THR A 177 -7.67 20.89 -5.80
N ALA A 178 -6.34 20.88 -5.86
CA ALA A 178 -5.56 19.67 -6.11
C ALA A 178 -5.43 18.82 -4.83
N VAL A 179 -5.89 17.57 -4.89
CA VAL A 179 -5.75 16.57 -3.82
C VAL A 179 -5.10 15.29 -4.34
N HIS A 180 -4.49 14.53 -3.44
CA HIS A 180 -3.82 13.28 -3.79
C HIS A 180 -4.71 12.07 -3.51
N TYR A 181 -4.77 11.13 -4.45
CA TYR A 181 -5.41 9.84 -4.26
C TYR A 181 -4.52 8.90 -3.45
N THR A 182 -5.02 8.37 -2.35
CA THR A 182 -4.22 7.56 -1.40
C THR A 182 -4.10 6.09 -1.78
N GLY A 183 -4.72 5.65 -2.88
CA GLY A 183 -4.74 4.25 -3.29
C GLY A 183 -6.00 3.47 -2.93
N TYR A 184 -6.95 4.08 -2.22
CA TYR A 184 -8.21 3.43 -1.79
C TYR A 184 -9.44 4.11 -2.41
N LYS A 185 -10.29 3.34 -3.08
CA LYS A 185 -11.54 3.85 -3.68
C LYS A 185 -12.63 2.81 -3.64
N ILE A 186 -13.88 3.25 -3.55
CA ILE A 186 -15.04 2.36 -3.70
C ILE A 186 -15.69 2.65 -5.04
N PHE A 187 -15.96 1.59 -5.80
CA PHE A 187 -16.70 1.65 -7.05
C PHE A 187 -18.08 1.05 -6.89
N SER A 188 -19.05 1.66 -7.57
CA SER A 188 -20.30 1.00 -7.96
C SER A 188 -20.03 0.01 -9.08
N ARG A 189 -20.78 -1.10 -9.13
CA ARG A 189 -20.76 -2.05 -10.25
C ARG A 189 -20.94 -1.41 -11.62
N ARG A 190 -21.59 -0.23 -11.71
CA ARG A 190 -21.73 0.54 -12.96
C ARG A 190 -20.38 0.85 -13.63
N ILE A 191 -19.27 0.88 -12.88
CA ILE A 191 -17.95 1.08 -13.48
C ILE A 191 -17.59 -0.01 -14.50
N LEU A 192 -18.13 -1.22 -14.35
CA LEU A 192 -17.84 -2.37 -15.21
C LEU A 192 -18.31 -2.18 -16.66
N ASP A 193 -19.15 -1.19 -16.93
CA ASP A 193 -19.63 -0.81 -18.26
C ASP A 193 -18.66 0.11 -19.01
N PHE A 194 -17.70 0.72 -18.30
CA PHE A 194 -16.66 1.60 -18.85
C PHE A 194 -15.32 0.90 -19.06
N LEU A 195 -15.18 -0.36 -18.62
CA LEU A 195 -13.90 -1.07 -18.67
C LEU A 195 -13.66 -1.66 -20.07
N PRO A 196 -12.55 -1.31 -20.74
CA PRO A 196 -12.17 -1.95 -21.99
C PRO A 196 -11.65 -3.38 -21.74
N GLU A 197 -11.58 -4.18 -22.80
CA GLU A 197 -10.83 -5.43 -22.78
C GLU A 197 -9.31 -5.15 -22.85
N GLY A 198 -8.50 -5.96 -22.15
CA GLY A 198 -7.03 -5.88 -22.18
C GLY A 198 -6.41 -4.83 -21.23
N GLU A 199 -5.15 -4.46 -21.50
CA GLU A 199 -4.39 -3.52 -20.68
C GLU A 199 -5.06 -2.14 -20.61
N SER A 200 -5.31 -1.63 -19.41
CA SER A 200 -5.82 -0.27 -19.23
C SER A 200 -5.55 0.32 -17.85
N HIS A 201 -5.61 1.65 -17.76
CA HIS A 201 -5.40 2.40 -16.52
C HIS A 201 -6.71 3.00 -15.99
N ILE A 202 -7.03 2.83 -14.71
CA ILE A 202 -8.35 3.19 -14.18
C ILE A 202 -8.69 4.70 -14.25
N PHE A 203 -7.69 5.60 -14.22
CA PHE A 203 -7.95 7.03 -14.12
C PHE A 203 -8.19 7.75 -15.46
N TYR A 204 -7.32 7.52 -16.44
CA TYR A 204 -7.29 8.33 -17.66
C TYR A 204 -8.35 7.88 -18.68
N PRO A 205 -8.34 6.64 -19.17
CA PRO A 205 -9.39 6.18 -20.09
C PRO A 205 -10.74 6.03 -19.39
N ILE A 206 -10.79 5.52 -18.16
CA ILE A 206 -12.07 5.07 -17.57
C ILE A 206 -12.75 6.18 -16.75
N LEU A 207 -12.12 6.69 -15.70
CA LEU A 207 -12.76 7.69 -14.84
C LEU A 207 -13.03 9.03 -15.54
N LYS A 208 -12.12 9.51 -16.41
CA LYS A 208 -12.39 10.72 -17.19
C LYS A 208 -13.56 10.54 -18.15
N GLU A 209 -13.65 9.39 -18.83
CA GLU A 209 -14.76 9.09 -19.72
C GLU A 209 -16.08 9.03 -18.95
N ALA A 210 -16.08 8.38 -17.79
CA ALA A 210 -17.26 8.35 -16.93
C ALA A 210 -17.72 9.76 -16.51
N ILE A 211 -16.79 10.60 -16.05
CA ILE A 211 -17.07 12.01 -15.70
C ILE A 211 -17.65 12.75 -16.92
N ALA A 212 -17.07 12.56 -18.12
CA ALA A 212 -17.56 13.18 -19.35
C ALA A 212 -18.98 12.71 -19.74
N HIS A 213 -19.35 11.47 -19.39
CA HIS A 213 -20.71 10.94 -19.54
C HIS A 213 -21.67 11.32 -18.39
N GLY A 214 -21.25 12.23 -17.51
CA GLY A 214 -22.09 12.77 -16.44
C GLY A 214 -22.14 11.92 -15.17
N GLU A 215 -21.28 10.90 -15.05
CA GLU A 215 -21.19 10.11 -13.84
C GLU A 215 -20.63 10.93 -12.67
N LYS A 216 -21.15 10.64 -11.48
CA LYS A 216 -20.72 11.31 -10.26
C LYS A 216 -19.51 10.58 -9.68
N VAL A 217 -18.36 11.26 -9.67
CA VAL A 217 -17.13 10.82 -8.99
C VAL A 217 -16.84 11.79 -7.86
N THR A 218 -16.70 11.29 -6.64
CA THR A 218 -16.47 12.11 -5.43
C THR A 218 -15.22 11.67 -4.68
N THR A 219 -14.85 12.45 -3.67
CA THR A 219 -13.73 12.14 -2.77
C THR A 219 -14.16 12.19 -1.33
N TYR A 220 -13.53 11.39 -0.48
CA TYR A 220 -13.53 11.57 0.96
C TYR A 220 -12.11 11.95 1.39
N HIS A 221 -11.94 13.17 1.89
CA HIS A 221 -10.64 13.74 2.22
C HIS A 221 -10.27 13.48 3.69
N ILE A 222 -9.05 13.02 3.93
CA ILE A 222 -8.49 12.76 5.26
C ILE A 222 -7.23 13.61 5.49
N SER A 223 -7.04 14.03 6.73
CA SER A 223 -5.92 14.89 7.16
C SER A 223 -5.22 14.40 8.44
N ASP A 224 -5.77 13.38 9.09
CA ASP A 224 -5.29 12.75 10.31
C ASP A 224 -4.35 11.55 10.05
N CYS A 225 -4.19 11.17 8.78
CA CYS A 225 -3.33 10.08 8.34
C CYS A 225 -2.22 10.62 7.43
N GLN A 226 -1.05 9.99 7.48
CA GLN A 226 0.04 10.28 6.56
C GLN A 226 0.11 9.21 5.47
N TRP A 227 -0.04 9.64 4.21
CA TRP A 227 0.30 8.81 3.06
C TRP A 227 1.81 8.91 2.78
N PHE A 228 2.45 7.77 2.57
CA PHE A 228 3.88 7.69 2.26
C PHE A 228 4.10 7.21 0.83
N GLU A 229 4.89 7.97 0.06
CA GLU A 229 5.38 7.50 -1.22
C GLU A 229 6.33 6.31 -0.99
N SER A 230 6.00 5.17 -1.58
CA SER A 230 6.75 3.93 -1.42
C SER A 230 7.39 3.45 -2.73
N GLY A 231 7.28 4.23 -3.81
CA GLY A 231 7.66 3.82 -5.16
C GLY A 231 9.15 3.88 -5.46
N ASN A 232 10.00 4.35 -4.55
CA ASN A 232 11.45 4.31 -4.68
C ASN A 232 12.12 4.16 -3.31
N TRP A 233 13.38 3.73 -3.31
CA TRP A 233 14.11 3.40 -2.09
C TRP A 233 14.23 4.57 -1.11
N LYS A 234 14.54 5.77 -1.62
CA LYS A 234 14.74 6.96 -0.78
C LYS A 234 13.48 7.31 0.01
N GLU A 235 12.32 7.27 -0.64
CA GLU A 235 11.05 7.57 0.02
C GLU A 235 10.61 6.43 0.94
N LEU A 236 10.81 5.17 0.54
CA LEU A 236 10.48 4.00 1.38
C LEU A 236 11.30 3.96 2.68
N ILE A 237 12.61 4.23 2.60
CA ILE A 237 13.46 4.23 3.80
C ILE A 237 13.20 5.45 4.69
N GLU A 238 12.80 6.58 4.09
CA GLU A 238 12.35 7.75 4.85
C GLU A 238 11.01 7.49 5.56
N ALA A 239 10.05 6.88 4.88
CA ALA A 239 8.80 6.42 5.47
C ALA A 239 9.06 5.47 6.64
N THR A 240 10.00 4.53 6.47
CA THR A 240 10.46 3.62 7.53
C THR A 240 11.01 4.43 8.70
N ARG A 241 11.92 5.38 8.46
CA ARG A 241 12.53 6.23 9.49
C ARG A 241 11.48 6.99 10.29
N VAL A 242 10.56 7.67 9.60
CA VAL A 242 9.48 8.45 10.22
C VAL A 242 8.62 7.54 11.09
N CYS A 243 8.17 6.40 10.56
CA CYS A 243 7.34 5.45 11.30
C CYS A 243 8.06 4.82 12.49
N LEU A 244 9.37 4.56 12.41
CA LEU A 244 10.16 4.11 13.55
C LEU A 244 10.26 5.16 14.66
N LEU A 245 10.47 6.42 14.29
CA LEU A 245 10.57 7.52 15.26
C LEU A 245 9.26 7.73 16.04
N GLN A 246 8.11 7.51 15.39
CA GLN A 246 6.79 7.61 16.02
C GLN A 246 6.21 6.25 16.48
N TYR A 247 6.97 5.17 16.40
CA TYR A 247 6.44 3.81 16.60
C TYR A 247 5.75 3.62 17.96
N GLN A 248 6.31 4.19 19.03
CA GLN A 248 5.72 4.10 20.37
C GLN A 248 4.40 4.86 20.48
N GLU A 249 4.27 5.97 19.76
CA GLU A 249 3.09 6.85 19.76
C GLU A 249 2.05 6.48 18.70
N THR A 250 2.29 5.41 17.93
CA THR A 250 1.39 4.95 16.86
C THR A 250 0.76 3.60 17.21
N PRO A 251 -0.38 3.56 17.92
CA PRO A 251 -1.05 2.32 18.30
C PRO A 251 -1.37 1.39 17.11
N TYR A 252 -1.64 1.97 15.94
CA TYR A 252 -1.92 1.22 14.70
C TYR A 252 -0.77 0.27 14.32
N LEU A 253 0.48 0.74 14.31
CA LEU A 253 1.65 -0.08 13.97
C LEU A 253 1.84 -1.25 14.94
N LYS A 254 1.59 -1.01 16.23
CA LYS A 254 1.62 -2.08 17.24
C LYS A 254 0.45 -3.06 17.08
N ALA A 255 -0.72 -2.59 16.65
CA ALA A 255 -1.89 -3.42 16.45
C ALA A 255 -1.72 -4.36 15.26
N ILE A 256 -1.24 -3.87 14.11
CA ILE A 256 -0.97 -4.72 12.94
C ILE A 256 0.13 -5.75 13.22
N HIS A 257 1.21 -5.40 13.94
CA HIS A 257 2.23 -6.39 14.34
C HIS A 257 1.64 -7.49 15.24
N ARG A 258 0.74 -7.15 16.17
CA ARG A 258 0.04 -8.14 17.00
C ARG A 258 -0.92 -9.00 16.20
N PHE A 259 -1.62 -8.41 15.22
CA PHE A 259 -2.55 -9.12 14.34
C PHE A 259 -1.83 -10.25 13.59
N TYR A 260 -0.65 -9.95 13.03
CA TYR A 260 0.20 -10.93 12.36
C TYR A 260 1.13 -11.72 13.29
N GLN A 261 0.95 -11.59 14.62
CA GLN A 261 1.69 -12.34 15.63
C GLN A 261 3.22 -12.22 15.52
N LEU A 262 3.72 -11.05 15.10
CA LEU A 262 5.16 -10.77 15.13
C LEU A 262 5.67 -10.86 16.56
N ASN A 263 6.90 -11.37 16.73
CA ASN A 263 7.53 -11.29 18.04
C ASN A 263 7.60 -9.82 18.49
N PRO A 264 7.52 -9.54 19.80
CA PRO A 264 7.58 -8.18 20.30
C PRO A 264 8.82 -7.46 19.76
N MET A 265 8.61 -6.35 19.07
CA MET A 265 9.68 -5.52 18.51
C MET A 265 10.02 -4.39 19.48
N GLU A 266 11.30 -4.03 19.54
CA GLU A 266 11.78 -2.83 20.21
C GLU A 266 12.40 -1.85 19.21
N VAL A 267 12.26 -0.56 19.49
CA VAL A 267 12.84 0.52 18.68
C VAL A 267 13.80 1.32 19.54
N ILE A 268 15.04 1.43 19.08
CA ILE A 268 16.12 2.23 19.67
C ILE A 268 16.24 3.51 18.84
N GLN A 269 16.20 4.66 19.50
CA GLN A 269 16.27 5.98 18.84
C GLN A 269 17.49 6.76 19.33
N VAL A 270 18.25 7.33 18.40
CA VAL A 270 19.40 8.20 18.68
C VAL A 270 19.38 9.39 17.74
N GLY A 271 18.88 10.53 18.24
CA GLY A 271 18.66 11.73 17.43
C GLY A 271 17.62 11.46 16.34
N THR A 272 18.00 11.63 15.08
CA THR A 272 17.14 11.35 13.92
C THR A 272 17.23 9.91 13.39
N ASN A 273 18.09 9.09 14.00
CA ASN A 273 18.28 7.69 13.64
C ASN A 273 17.36 6.79 14.46
N ALA A 274 16.84 5.74 13.83
CA ALA A 274 16.06 4.72 14.51
C ALA A 274 16.42 3.31 14.04
N LEU A 275 16.51 2.37 14.98
CA LEU A 275 16.73 0.96 14.74
C LEU A 275 15.60 0.14 15.36
N MET A 276 14.97 -0.73 14.57
CA MET A 276 14.03 -1.73 15.06
C MET A 276 14.69 -3.12 15.10
N LYS A 277 14.45 -3.87 16.17
CA LYS A 277 14.88 -5.27 16.30
C LYS A 277 13.92 -6.08 17.19
N PRO A 278 13.98 -7.42 17.17
CA PRO A 278 13.26 -8.23 18.14
C PRO A 278 13.66 -7.86 19.58
N LYS A 279 12.68 -7.82 20.46
CA LYS A 279 12.89 -7.55 21.88
C LYS A 279 13.74 -8.65 22.49
N GLY A 280 14.82 -8.26 23.17
CA GLY A 280 15.78 -9.19 23.77
C GLY A 280 16.82 -9.77 22.81
N MET A 281 16.82 -9.41 21.52
CA MET A 281 17.94 -9.71 20.62
C MET A 281 19.18 -8.92 21.04
N ASP A 282 20.31 -9.59 21.30
CA ASP A 282 21.58 -8.92 21.54
C ASP A 282 22.20 -8.43 20.23
N LEU A 283 22.59 -7.17 20.19
CA LEU A 283 23.37 -6.62 19.10
C LEU A 283 24.87 -6.70 19.42
N PRO A 284 25.75 -6.95 18.43
CA PRO A 284 27.19 -6.86 18.65
C PRO A 284 27.58 -5.49 19.24
N HIS A 285 28.43 -5.50 20.28
CA HIS A 285 28.86 -4.28 20.97
C HIS A 285 29.61 -3.28 20.06
N ASP A 286 30.17 -3.77 18.95
CA ASP A 286 30.92 -3.01 17.95
C ASP A 286 30.10 -2.71 16.68
N LEU A 287 28.79 -3.01 16.68
CA LEU A 287 27.87 -2.63 15.61
C LEU A 287 27.71 -1.11 15.56
N LYS A 288 27.93 -0.55 14.38
CA LYS A 288 27.60 0.85 14.08
C LYS A 288 26.35 0.91 13.23
N TRP A 289 25.47 1.86 13.51
CA TRP A 289 24.28 2.06 12.70
C TRP A 289 23.87 3.53 12.59
N SER A 290 23.21 3.89 11.49
CA SER A 290 22.66 5.23 11.24
C SER A 290 21.48 5.20 10.27
N GLY A 291 20.69 6.28 10.23
CA GLY A 291 19.48 6.36 9.43
C GLY A 291 18.36 5.50 9.98
N ALA A 292 17.64 4.81 9.09
CA ALA A 292 16.65 3.78 9.47
C ALA A 292 17.25 2.39 9.32
N VAL A 293 17.26 1.62 10.41
CA VAL A 293 17.67 0.22 10.38
C VAL A 293 16.53 -0.65 10.89
N VAL A 294 16.19 -1.70 10.15
CA VAL A 294 15.20 -2.69 10.58
C VAL A 294 15.87 -4.05 10.53
N ILE A 295 15.87 -4.75 11.67
CA ILE A 295 16.41 -6.08 11.82
C ILE A 295 15.25 -7.00 12.19
N ASP A 296 15.04 -8.03 11.39
CA ASP A 296 14.04 -9.06 11.66
C ASP A 296 14.61 -10.21 12.49
N GLU A 297 13.79 -11.21 12.77
CA GLU A 297 14.16 -12.41 13.51
C GLU A 297 15.26 -13.22 12.83
N ASP A 298 16.01 -13.98 13.61
CA ASP A 298 17.04 -14.91 13.12
C ASP A 298 18.16 -14.26 12.26
N VAL A 299 18.26 -12.93 12.25
CA VAL A 299 19.35 -12.21 11.56
C VAL A 299 20.66 -12.41 12.31
N SER A 300 21.68 -12.90 11.61
CA SER A 300 23.05 -13.06 12.14
C SER A 300 23.92 -11.87 11.75
N ILE A 301 24.54 -11.21 12.73
CA ILE A 301 25.40 -10.04 12.52
C ILE A 301 26.82 -10.36 13.00
N GLY A 302 27.77 -10.38 12.08
CA GLY A 302 29.19 -10.52 12.40
C GLY A 302 29.77 -9.32 13.15
N PRO A 303 30.98 -9.44 13.73
CA PRO A 303 31.62 -8.34 14.44
C PRO A 303 31.97 -7.18 13.49
N LYS A 304 32.03 -5.95 14.00
CA LYS A 304 32.44 -4.73 13.28
C LYS A 304 31.63 -4.40 12.03
N VAL A 305 30.35 -4.78 12.00
CA VAL A 305 29.42 -4.41 10.92
C VAL A 305 29.01 -2.94 11.07
N GLU A 306 28.85 -2.25 9.94
CA GLU A 306 28.22 -0.92 9.87
C GLU A 306 26.96 -0.96 9.01
N LEU A 307 25.85 -0.43 9.54
CA LEU A 307 24.55 -0.36 8.86
C LEU A 307 24.14 1.09 8.63
N LYS A 308 23.75 1.44 7.41
CA LYS A 308 23.19 2.75 7.11
C LYS A 308 22.00 2.61 6.18
N ASN A 309 20.79 2.93 6.65
CA ASN A 309 19.58 2.74 5.83
C ASN A 309 19.49 1.28 5.34
N VAL A 310 19.30 0.34 6.26
CA VAL A 310 19.33 -1.11 5.93
C VAL A 310 18.12 -1.80 6.52
N ILE A 311 17.48 -2.65 5.73
CA ILE A 311 16.40 -3.52 6.18
C ILE A 311 16.85 -4.96 5.99
N CYS A 312 16.97 -5.71 7.09
CA CYS A 312 17.39 -7.11 7.10
C CYS A 312 16.17 -8.01 7.27
N GLU A 313 15.91 -8.86 6.27
CA GLU A 313 14.85 -9.87 6.30
C GLU A 313 15.16 -10.99 7.30
N LYS A 314 14.12 -11.66 7.79
CA LYS A 314 14.24 -12.82 8.67
C LYS A 314 15.25 -13.84 8.16
N GLY A 315 16.25 -14.17 8.99
CA GLY A 315 17.30 -15.15 8.66
C GLY A 315 18.47 -14.60 7.83
N ALA A 316 18.51 -13.29 7.54
CA ALA A 316 19.63 -12.68 6.83
C ALA A 316 20.97 -12.84 7.57
N GLN A 317 22.06 -12.94 6.82
CA GLN A 317 23.42 -13.10 7.36
C GLN A 317 24.33 -11.96 6.93
N LEU A 318 24.85 -11.22 7.90
CA LEU A 318 25.74 -10.09 7.68
C LEU A 318 27.16 -10.47 8.10
N LYS A 319 28.08 -10.39 7.15
CA LYS A 319 29.48 -10.75 7.35
C LYS A 319 30.21 -9.65 8.13
N GLY A 320 31.07 -10.07 9.06
CA GLY A 320 31.84 -9.15 9.89
C GLY A 320 32.79 -8.24 9.11
N GLY A 321 32.93 -7.00 9.57
CA GLY A 321 33.82 -5.98 8.99
C GLY A 321 33.30 -5.29 7.73
N GLU A 322 32.07 -5.58 7.30
CA GLU A 322 31.45 -5.01 6.10
C GLU A 322 30.59 -3.77 6.44
N LEU A 323 30.46 -2.87 5.45
CA LEU A 323 29.51 -1.76 5.46
C LEU A 323 28.33 -2.11 4.55
N TYR A 324 27.13 -2.13 5.13
CA TYR A 324 25.88 -2.27 4.38
C TYR A 324 25.18 -0.91 4.35
N LYS A 325 24.85 -0.42 3.14
CA LYS A 325 24.26 0.89 2.96
C LYS A 325 23.17 0.91 1.89
N ASP A 326 22.05 1.54 2.20
CA ASP A 326 20.93 1.83 1.27
C ASP A 326 20.42 0.57 0.55
N GLN A 327 20.14 -0.49 1.32
CA GLN A 327 19.75 -1.78 0.75
C GLN A 327 18.87 -2.65 1.65
N PHE A 328 18.11 -3.54 1.01
CA PHE A 328 17.55 -4.73 1.66
C PHE A 328 18.58 -5.85 1.70
N ILE A 329 18.71 -6.52 2.84
CA ILE A 329 19.46 -7.76 2.99
C ILE A 329 18.45 -8.90 3.07
N PHE A 330 18.30 -9.62 1.97
CA PHE A 330 17.43 -10.79 1.90
C PHE A 330 18.10 -12.01 2.54
N ALA A 331 17.30 -12.94 3.06
CA ALA A 331 17.82 -14.26 3.40
C ALA A 331 18.18 -15.01 2.11
N ASN A 332 19.36 -15.61 2.07
CA ASN A 332 19.70 -16.49 0.95
C ASN A 332 18.77 -17.72 1.00
N PRO A 333 18.05 -18.04 -0.08
CA PRO A 333 17.15 -19.19 -0.13
C PRO A 333 17.87 -20.54 -0.01
#